data_AF-A0A2V7C159-F1
#
_entry.id   AF-A0A2V7C159-F1
#
_cell.length_a   1.000
_cell.length_b   1.000
_cell.length_c   1.000
_cell.angle_alpha   90.00
_cell.angle_beta   90.00
_cell.angle_gamma   90.00
#
_symmetry.space_group_name_H-M   'P 1'
#
loop_
_entity.id
_entity.type
_entity.pdbx_description
1 polymer ?
#
loop_
_entity_poly.entity_id
_entity_poly.type
_entity_poly.pdbx_seq_one_letter_code
_entity_poly.pdbx_strand_id
1 'polypeptide(L)' 'MTVQQDARLYSLLLERDQEVVYELRADRHAWVQVARGAVTLDGQPLWQSDGAAVSEQSSLRFIGIEPAEVLVFDLR' A
#
# COMPACT_ATOMS: atom_id res chain seq x y z
N MET A 1 -10.36 20.31 -14.94
CA MET A 1 -9.03 19.76 -15.22
C MET A 1 -9.08 18.30 -14.82
N THR A 2 -9.24 17.41 -15.79
CA THR A 2 -9.47 16.00 -15.52
C THR A 2 -8.11 15.32 -15.46
N VAL A 3 -7.68 14.89 -14.26
CA VAL A 3 -6.56 13.95 -14.14
C VAL A 3 -7.09 12.61 -14.60
N GLN A 4 -6.93 12.29 -15.88
CA GLN A 4 -7.09 10.95 -16.43
C GLN A 4 -5.73 10.24 -16.41
N GLN A 5 -5.04 10.30 -15.27
CA GLN A 5 -3.98 9.34 -15.00
C GLN A 5 -4.64 7.99 -14.70
N ASP A 6 -4.05 6.93 -15.23
CA ASP A 6 -4.45 5.53 -15.02
C ASP A 6 -4.12 5.17 -13.56
N ALA A 7 -4.88 5.75 -12.64
CA ALA A 7 -4.73 5.61 -11.20
C ALA A 7 -5.78 4.62 -10.69
N ARG A 8 -5.33 3.64 -9.92
CA ARG A 8 -6.20 2.69 -9.23
C ARG A 8 -6.05 2.91 -7.73
N LEU A 9 -7.16 2.86 -7.01
CA LEU A 9 -7.19 2.96 -5.56
C LEU A 9 -7.72 1.66 -4.98
N TYR A 10 -6.97 1.09 -4.05
CA TYR A 10 -7.34 -0.09 -3.28
C TYR A 10 -7.40 0.27 -1.80
N SER A 11 -8.35 -0.32 -1.07
CA SER A 11 -8.34 -0.35 0.40
C SER A 11 -8.10 -1.79 0.85
N LEU A 12 -7.08 -1.97 1.69
CA LEU A 12 -6.71 -3.23 2.29
C LEU A 12 -7.11 -3.19 3.76
N LEU A 13 -7.88 -4.20 4.17
CA LEU A 13 -8.19 -4.46 5.57
C LEU A 13 -7.40 -5.68 5.99
N LEU A 14 -6.49 -5.50 6.96
CA LEU A 14 -5.64 -6.57 7.48
C LEU A 14 -5.93 -6.76 8.97
N GLU A 15 -6.12 -8.01 9.36
CA GLU A 15 -6.01 -8.42 10.77
C GLU A 15 -4.53 -8.62 11.15
N ARG A 16 -4.26 -8.77 12.46
CA ARG A 16 -2.91 -9.11 12.94
C ARG A 16 -2.40 -10.40 12.27
N ASP A 17 -1.14 -10.37 11.84
CA ASP A 17 -0.42 -11.44 11.15
C ASP A 17 -1.02 -11.83 9.78
N GLN A 18 -2.08 -11.15 9.31
CA GLN A 18 -2.59 -11.34 7.96
C GLN A 18 -1.62 -10.75 6.95
N GLU A 19 -1.36 -11.52 5.90
CA GLU A 19 -0.48 -11.11 4.80
C GLU A 19 -1.30 -10.86 3.53
N VAL A 20 -0.96 -9.77 2.82
CA VAL A 20 -1.46 -9.47 1.48
C VAL A 20 -0.29 -9.08 0.60
N VAL A 21 -0.23 -9.67 -0.60
CA VAL A 21 0.73 -9.28 -1.64
C VAL A 21 -0.04 -8.62 -2.77
N TYR A 22 0.36 -7.39 -3.13
CA TYR A 22 -0.16 -6.66 -4.26
C TYR A 22 0.91 -6.59 -5.37
N GLU A 23 0.63 -7.21 -6.51
CA GLU A 23 1.50 -7.16 -7.68
C GLU A 23 1.42 -5.78 -8.36
N LEU A 24 2.55 -5.08 -8.42
CA LEU A 24 2.66 -3.80 -9.09
C LEU A 24 3.27 -4.04 -10.48
N ARG A 25 2.53 -3.68 -11.54
CA ARG A 25 3.05 -3.88 -12.91
C ARG A 25 4.31 -3.05 -13.10
N ALA A 26 5.23 -3.56 -13.94
CA ALA A 26 6.40 -2.79 -14.38
C ALA A 26 5.98 -1.41 -14.91
N ASP A 27 6.80 -0.40 -14.65
CA ASP A 27 6.59 1.02 -14.98
C ASP A 27 5.44 1.72 -14.23
N ARG A 28 4.98 1.17 -13.10
CA ARG A 28 4.01 1.83 -12.22
C ARG A 28 4.63 2.19 -10.89
N HIS A 29 4.12 3.26 -10.30
CA HIS A 29 4.47 3.74 -8.98
C HIS A 29 3.31 3.47 -8.03
N ALA A 30 3.60 3.28 -6.75
CA ALA A 30 2.55 3.21 -5.74
C ALA A 30 2.78 4.23 -4.63
N TRP A 31 1.71 4.82 -4.15
CA TRP A 31 1.70 5.50 -2.86
C TRP A 31 0.87 4.66 -1.90
N VAL A 32 1.45 4.33 -0.75
CA VAL A 32 0.80 3.61 0.33
C VAL A 32 0.51 4.59 1.44
N GLN A 33 -0.67 4.54 2.03
CA GLN A 33 -1.05 5.33 3.19
C GLN A 33 -1.73 4.45 4.22
N VAL A 34 -1.25 4.44 5.47
CA VAL A 34 -1.94 3.75 6.57
C VAL A 34 -3.01 4.70 7.13
N ALA A 35 -4.28 4.39 6.90
CA ALA A 35 -5.41 5.16 7.41
C ALA A 35 -5.63 4.89 8.90
N ARG A 36 -5.42 3.64 9.34
CA ARG A 36 -5.56 3.20 10.72
C ARG A 36 -4.72 1.96 11.00
N GLY A 37 -4.29 1.80 12.25
CA GLY A 37 -3.55 0.64 12.71
C GLY A 37 -2.06 0.71 12.34
N ALA A 38 -1.44 -0.46 12.18
CA ALA A 38 -0.04 -0.58 11.77
C ALA A 38 0.20 -1.85 10.94
N VAL A 39 1.08 -1.73 9.95
CA VAL A 39 1.48 -2.83 9.05
C VAL A 39 2.99 -2.82 8.84
N THR A 40 3.56 -3.89 8.30
CA THR A 40 4.85 -3.82 7.60
C THR A 40 4.62 -3.82 6.10
N LEU A 41 5.28 -2.91 5.40
CA LEU A 41 5.44 -2.91 3.94
C LEU A 41 6.86 -3.40 3.61
N ASP A 42 6.97 -4.57 2.99
CA ASP A 42 8.26 -5.19 2.62
C ASP A 42 9.26 -5.28 3.80
N GLY A 43 8.73 -5.52 5.01
CA GLY A 43 9.49 -5.59 6.25
C GLY A 43 9.77 -4.22 6.91
N GLN A 44 9.46 -3.10 6.25
CA GLN A 44 9.49 -1.77 6.86
C GLN A 44 8.16 -1.50 7.55
N PRO A 45 8.14 -1.28 8.87
CA PRO A 45 6.90 -1.00 9.56
C PRO A 45 6.37 0.41 9.18
N LEU A 46 5.05 0.55 9.15
CA LEU A 46 4.29 1.78 8.90
C LEU A 46 3.14 1.88 9.88
N TRP A 47 2.92 3.09 10.43
CA TRP A 47 1.92 3.38 11.45
C TRP A 47 0.84 4.27 10.88
N GLN A 48 -0.27 4.41 11.62
CA GLN A 48 -1.32 5.32 11.26
C GLN A 48 -0.79 6.72 10.87
N SER A 49 -1.28 7.24 9.75
CA SER A 49 -0.87 8.50 9.11
C SER A 49 0.46 8.46 8.36
N ASP A 50 1.23 7.37 8.44
CA ASP A 50 2.42 7.21 7.62
C ASP A 50 2.03 6.94 6.16
N GLY A 51 2.86 7.48 5.27
CA GLY A 51 2.80 7.23 3.84
C GLY A 51 4.16 6.78 3.32
N ALA A 52 4.14 5.91 2.32
CA ALA A 52 5.33 5.40 1.65
C ALA A 52 5.16 5.50 0.13
N ALA A 53 6.12 6.15 -0.53
CA ALA A 53 6.25 6.08 -1.97
C ALA A 53 7.04 4.82 -2.34
N VAL A 54 6.49 4.05 -3.28
CA VAL A 54 7.12 2.86 -3.83
C VAL A 54 7.30 3.04 -5.33
N SER A 55 8.52 2.78 -5.77
CA SER A 55 8.95 2.86 -7.16
C SER A 55 9.82 1.65 -7.48
N GLU A 56 9.76 1.15 -8.71
CA GLU A 56 10.65 0.09 -9.23
C GLU A 56 10.51 -1.29 -8.55
N GLN A 57 9.49 -1.51 -7.72
CA GLN A 57 9.18 -2.81 -7.13
C GLN A 57 8.10 -3.55 -7.94
N SER A 58 8.27 -4.87 -8.12
CA SER A 58 7.29 -5.72 -8.80
C SER A 58 6.09 -6.11 -7.93
N SER A 59 6.24 -6.00 -6.61
CA SER A 59 5.19 -6.38 -5.65
C SER A 59 5.35 -5.60 -4.34
N LEU A 60 4.24 -5.36 -3.67
CA LEU A 60 4.16 -4.79 -2.33
C LEU A 60 3.65 -5.86 -1.36
N ARG A 61 4.44 -6.19 -0.34
CA ARG A 61 4.04 -7.18 0.68
C ARG A 61 3.64 -6.49 1.97
N PHE A 62 2.37 -6.62 2.33
CA PHE A 62 1.78 -6.08 3.56
C PHE A 62 1.59 -7.19 4.60
N ILE A 63 1.96 -6.92 5.85
CA ILE A 63 1.61 -7.77 7.00
C ILE A 63 1.01 -6.90 8.10
N GLY A 64 -0.15 -7.29 8.63
CA GLY A 64 -0.76 -6.61 9.78
C GLY A 64 0.06 -6.78 11.06
N ILE A 65 0.54 -5.67 11.64
CA ILE A 65 1.10 -5.67 13.01
C ILE A 65 -0.05 -5.67 14.02
N GLU A 66 -1.12 -4.94 13.68
CA GLU A 66 -2.41 -4.89 14.37
C GLU A 66 -3.53 -4.69 13.32
N PRO A 67 -4.81 -4.77 13.69
CA PRO A 67 -5.89 -4.51 12.75
C PRO A 67 -5.74 -3.15 12.06
N ALA A 68 -5.56 -3.17 10.75
CA ALA A 68 -5.14 -2.00 9.98
C ALA A 68 -5.97 -1.80 8.71
N GLU A 69 -6.09 -0.53 8.32
CA GLU A 69 -6.64 -0.11 7.04
C GLU A 69 -5.57 0.64 6.26
N VAL A 70 -5.24 0.15 5.07
CA VAL A 70 -4.19 0.70 4.21
C VAL A 70 -4.78 1.05 2.85
N LEU A 71 -4.52 2.26 2.41
CA LEU A 71 -4.87 2.73 1.07
C LEU A 71 -3.65 2.59 0.15
N VAL A 72 -3.85 1.98 -1.01
CA VAL A 72 -2.83 1.85 -2.05
C VAL A 72 -3.28 2.58 -3.29
N PHE A 73 -2.55 3.63 -3.64
CA PHE A 73 -2.71 4.39 -4.88
C PHE A 73 -1.70 3.87 -5.88
N ASP A 74 -2.16 3.11 -6.85
CA ASP A 74 -1.35 2.60 -7.94
C ASP A 74 -1.42 3.58 -9.12
N LEU A 75 -0.30 4.21 -9.44
CA LEU A 75 -0.13 5.33 -10.36
C LEU A 75 0.72 4.91 -11.57
N ARG A 76 0.40 5.47 -12.73
CA ARG A 76 1.16 5.29 -13.98
C ARG A 76 1.83 6.59 -14.39
#